data_AF-A0ABD5MK24-F1
#
_entry.id   AF-A0ABD5MK24-F1
#
_cell.length_a   1.000
_cell.length_b   1.000
_cell.length_c   1.000
_cell.angle_alpha   90.00
_cell.angle_beta   90.00
_cell.angle_gamma   90.00
#
_symmetry.space_group_name_H-M   'P 1'
#
loop_
_entity.id
_entity.type
_entity.pdbx_description
1 polymer ?
#
loop_
_entity_poly.entity_id
_entity_poly.type
_entity_poly.pdbx_seq_one_letter_code
_entity_poly.pdbx_strand_id
1 'polypeptide(L)' 'MATVVDRYGDAVVQAVIRRILVDGVPFRTAAADHDVAALDGVRIGTVATQVLRELNTDP' A
#
# COMPACT_ATOMS: atom_id res chain seq x y z
N MET A 1 6.70 7.50 -4.62
CA MET A 1 6.26 7.17 -3.26
C MET A 1 6.21 8.40 -2.37
N ALA A 2 7.26 9.24 -2.32
CA ALA A 2 7.23 10.51 -1.58
C ALA A 2 5.93 11.31 -1.82
N THR A 3 5.59 11.62 -3.07
CA THR A 3 4.34 12.35 -3.41
C THR A 3 3.04 11.67 -2.94
N VAL A 4 3.02 10.35 -2.82
CA VAL A 4 1.84 9.60 -2.33
C VAL A 4 1.73 9.74 -0.81
N VAL A 5 2.87 9.61 -0.11
CA VAL A 5 2.95 9.82 1.34
C VAL A 5 2.68 11.28 1.70
N ASP A 6 3.21 12.24 0.94
CA ASP A 6 2.94 13.67 1.13
C ASP A 6 1.46 14.02 0.94
N ARG A 7 0.78 13.32 0.02
CA ARG A 7 -0.63 13.55 -0.29
C ARG A 7 -1.58 12.97 0.75
N TYR A 8 -1.32 11.74 1.19
CA TYR A 8 -2.26 10.99 2.04
C TYR A 8 -1.83 10.92 3.51
N GLY A 9 -0.58 11.24 3.80
CA GLY A 9 0.02 11.04 5.11
C GLY A 9 0.43 9.58 5.36
N ASP A 10 1.37 9.42 6.28
CA ASP A 10 1.93 8.12 6.63
C ASP A 10 0.86 7.15 7.16
N ALA A 11 -0.02 7.63 8.05
CA ALA A 11 -1.06 6.80 8.67
C ALA A 11 -2.01 6.16 7.65
N VAL A 12 -2.41 6.91 6.61
CA VAL A 12 -3.29 6.40 5.56
C VAL A 12 -2.56 5.38 4.70
N VAL A 13 -1.32 5.68 4.30
CA VAL A 13 -0.51 4.74 3.52
C VAL A 13 -0.27 3.45 4.29
N GLN A 14 0.03 3.53 5.59
CA GLN A 14 0.22 2.38 6.46
C GLN A 14 -1.06 1.53 6.58
N ALA A 15 -2.23 2.17 6.72
CA ALA A 15 -3.50 1.46 6.79
C ALA A 15 -3.85 0.73 5.48
N VAL A 16 -3.60 1.35 4.34
CA VAL A 16 -3.75 0.70 3.02
C VAL A 16 -2.79 -0.48 2.87
N ILE A 17 -1.52 -0.31 3.25
CA ILE A 17 -0.52 -1.40 3.22
C ILE A 17 -0.98 -2.57 4.10
N ARG A 18 -1.46 -2.31 5.32
CA ARG A 18 -1.94 -3.34 6.23
C ARG A 18 -3.08 -4.14 5.60
N ARG A 19 -4.05 -3.47 4.99
CA ARG A 19 -5.16 -4.16 4.31
C ARG A 19 -4.72 -5.03 3.15
N ILE A 20 -3.73 -4.57 2.40
CA ILE A 20 -3.21 -5.31 1.25
C ILE A 20 -2.43 -6.54 1.71
N LEU A 21 -1.46 -6.35 2.61
CA LEU A 21 -0.51 -7.40 2.98
C LEU A 21 -1.01 -8.34 4.08
N VAL A 22 -1.82 -7.83 5.00
CA VAL A 22 -2.32 -8.61 6.16
C VAL A 22 -3.72 -9.14 5.86
N ASP A 23 -4.63 -8.27 5.42
CA ASP A 23 -6.03 -8.65 5.23
C ASP A 23 -6.32 -9.23 3.84
N GLY A 24 -5.33 -9.22 2.93
CA GLY A 24 -5.44 -9.78 1.57
C GLY A 24 -6.42 -9.03 0.66
N VAL A 25 -6.76 -7.79 1.00
CA VAL A 25 -7.75 -7.00 0.27
C VAL A 25 -7.16 -6.53 -1.07
N PRO A 26 -7.92 -6.62 -2.19
CA PRO A 26 -7.48 -6.09 -3.47
C PRO A 26 -7.09 -4.61 -3.41
N PHE A 27 -6.03 -4.22 -4.11
CA PHE A 27 -5.38 -2.90 -3.96
C PHE A 27 -6.34 -1.72 -4.12
N ARG A 28 -7.24 -1.80 -5.11
CA ARG A 28 -8.24 -0.75 -5.37
C ARG A 28 -9.24 -0.62 -4.22
N THR A 29 -9.68 -1.75 -3.67
CA THR A 29 -10.61 -1.78 -2.55
C THR A 29 -9.95 -1.28 -1.26
N ALA A 30 -8.71 -1.71 -0.99
CA ALA A 30 -7.96 -1.24 0.18
C ALA A 30 -7.75 0.30 0.17
N ALA A 31 -7.55 0.86 -1.02
CA ALA A 31 -7.41 2.30 -1.24
C ALA A 31 -8.73 3.06 -1.15
N ALA A 32 -9.80 2.54 -1.74
CA ALA A 32 -11.12 3.19 -1.74
C ALA A 32 -11.64 3.43 -0.32
N ASP A 33 -11.39 2.51 0.60
CA ASP A 33 -11.82 2.63 2.00
C ASP A 33 -11.08 3.73 2.80
N HIS A 34 -10.08 4.37 2.19
CA HIS A 34 -9.30 5.47 2.77
C HIS A 34 -9.29 6.72 1.87
N ASP A 35 -10.23 6.83 0.93
CA ASP A 35 -10.30 7.93 -0.05
C ASP A 35 -9.02 8.08 -0.89
N VAL A 36 -8.24 7.00 -1.03
CA VAL A 36 -7.03 6.97 -1.86
C VAL A 36 -7.41 6.66 -3.30
N ALA A 37 -6.84 7.42 -4.24
CA ALA A 37 -7.08 7.20 -5.65
C ALA A 37 -6.66 5.79 -6.07
N ALA A 38 -7.46 5.10 -6.88
CA ALA A 38 -7.23 3.71 -7.24
C ALA A 38 -5.82 3.46 -7.84
N LEU A 39 -5.31 4.41 -8.62
CA LEU A 39 -3.95 4.34 -9.19
C LEU A 39 -2.87 4.41 -8.09
N ASP A 40 -3.04 5.29 -7.12
CA ASP A 40 -2.13 5.42 -5.99
C ASP A 40 -2.21 4.19 -5.07
N GLY A 41 -3.41 3.61 -4.91
CA GLY A 41 -3.62 2.33 -4.24
C GLY A 41 -2.83 1.17 -4.87
N VAL A 42 -2.87 1.05 -6.20
CA VAL A 42 -2.05 0.06 -6.92
C VAL A 42 -0.56 0.32 -6.71
N ARG A 43 -0.13 1.59 -6.74
CA ARG A 43 1.28 1.96 -6.52
C ARG A 43 1.76 1.58 -5.12
N ILE A 44 0.95 1.86 -4.10
CA ILE A 44 1.21 1.47 -2.71
C ILE A 44 1.34 -0.06 -2.61
N GLY A 45 0.34 -0.80 -3.12
CA GLY A 45 0.31 -2.27 -3.06
C GLY A 45 1.50 -2.94 -3.74
N THR A 46 1.89 -2.46 -4.93
CA THR A 46 3.05 -2.98 -5.66
C THR A 46 4.34 -2.78 -4.89
N VAL A 47 4.59 -1.57 -4.38
CA VAL A 47 5.83 -1.28 -3.64
C VAL A 47 5.86 -2.10 -2.34
N ALA A 48 4.75 -2.16 -1.60
CA ALA A 48 4.67 -2.91 -0.36
C ALA A 48 4.91 -4.41 -0.57
N THR A 49 4.32 -5.00 -1.62
CA THR A 49 4.50 -6.41 -1.96
C THR A 49 5.94 -6.70 -2.42
N GLN A 50 6.55 -5.78 -3.18
CA GLN A 50 7.94 -5.89 -3.61
C GLN A 50 8.89 -5.87 -2.42
N VAL A 51 8.76 -4.89 -1.52
CA VAL A 51 9.59 -4.79 -0.32
C VAL A 51 9.40 -6.03 0.56
N LEU A 52 8.16 -6.49 0.76
CA LEU A 52 7.90 -7.74 1.49
C LEU A 52 8.60 -8.93 0.85
N ARG A 53 8.58 -9.04 -0.48
CA ARG A 53 9.31 -10.10 -1.18
C ARG A 53 10.80 -10.00 -0.92
N GLU A 54 11.40 -8.83 -1.11
CA GLU A 54 12.82 -8.56 -0.89
C GLU A 54 13.24 -8.99 0.53
N LEU A 55 12.50 -8.56 1.55
CA LEU A 55 12.71 -8.93 2.96
C LEU A 55 12.58 -10.43 3.24
N ASN A 56 11.77 -11.16 2.47
CA ASN A 56 11.63 -12.61 2.60
C ASN A 56 12.62 -13.40 1.71
N THR A 57 13.37 -12.74 0.84
CA THR A 57 14.44 -13.35 0.03
C THR A 57 15.82 -13.23 0.64
N ASP A 58 15.99 -12.43 1.69
CA ASP A 58 17.22 -12.40 2.48
C ASP A 58 17.26 -13.62 3.44
N PRO A 59 18.32 -14.44 3.43
CA PRO A 59 18.45 -15.65 4.25
C PRO A 59 18.73 -15.39 5.74
#